data_AF-A0A2V8F242-F1
#
_entry.id   AF-A0A2V8F242-F1
#
_cell.length_a   1.000
_cell.length_b   1.000
_cell.length_c   1.000
_cell.angle_alpha   90.00
_cell.angle_beta   90.00
_cell.angle_gamma   90.00
#
_symmetry.space_group_name_H-M   'P 1'
#
loop_
_entity.id
_entity.type
_entity.pdbx_description
1 polymer ?
#
loop_
_entity_poly.entity_id
_entity_poly.type
_entity_poly.pdbx_seq_one_letter_code
_entity_poly.pdbx_strand_id
1 'polypeptide(L)' 'MIPSLNLLQEIQRTGDIFFPKRWMDATFRGHRSPEAARLVRGFLDKLSSSYPDRLRRIVLSSADDLLRTNRERVSQ' A
#
# COMPACT_ATOMS: atom_id res chain seq x y z
N MET A 1 9.62 -1.17 -2.00
CA MET A 1 8.24 -0.91 -1.51
C MET A 1 7.98 0.58 -1.27
N ILE A 2 8.64 1.25 -0.32
CA ILE A 2 8.36 2.68 0.00
C ILE A 2 8.47 3.62 -1.23
N PRO A 3 9.51 3.54 -2.09
CA PRO A 3 9.56 4.39 -3.29
C PRO A 3 8.34 4.19 -4.21
N SER A 4 7.90 2.94 -4.41
CA SER A 4 6.74 2.60 -5.23
C SER A 4 5.42 3.12 -4.65
N LEU A 5 5.29 3.19 -3.33
CA LEU A 5 4.14 3.78 -2.63
C LEU A 5 4.06 5.29 -2.84
N ASN A 6 5.20 5.98 -2.75
CA ASN A 6 5.26 7.43 -2.94
C ASN A 6 4.91 7.85 -4.38
N LEU A 7 5.23 7.01 -5.37
CA LEU A 7 4.91 7.26 -6.78
C LEU A 7 3.44 7.02 -7.14
N LEU A 8 2.64 6.40 -6.27
CA LEU A 8 1.27 5.99 -6.60
C LEU A 8 0.37 7.17 -7.02
N GLN A 9 0.52 8.33 -6.35
CA GLN A 9 -0.24 9.53 -6.68
C GLN A 9 0.23 10.15 -7.99
N GLU A 10 1.53 10.11 -8.28
CA GLU A 10 2.08 10.61 -9.54
C GLU A 10 1.60 9.77 -10.73
N ILE A 11 1.66 8.44 -10.61
CA ILE A 11 1.15 7.49 -11.62
C ILE A 11 -0.34 7.74 -11.94
N GLN A 12 -1.14 8.10 -10.93
CA GLN A 12 -2.54 8.44 -11.15
C GLN A 12 -2.71 9.78 -11.87
N ARG A 13 -1.85 10.78 -11.61
CA ARG A 13 -1.94 12.11 -12.20
C ARG A 13 -1.49 12.13 -13.66
N THR A 14 -0.49 11.32 -14.01
CA THR A 14 0.01 11.23 -15.38
C THR A 14 -0.90 10.40 -16.29
N GLY A 15 -1.91 9.72 -15.72
CA GLY A 15 -2.85 8.89 -16.48
C GLY A 15 -2.17 7.69 -17.15
N ASP A 16 -1.00 7.33 -16.65
CA ASP A 16 -0.11 6.39 -17.32
C ASP A 16 -0.67 4.96 -17.31
N ILE A 17 -0.26 4.17 -18.31
CA ILE A 17 -0.81 2.89 -18.80
C ILE A 17 -0.87 1.76 -17.74
N PHE A 18 -0.34 1.99 -16.53
CA PHE A 18 -0.46 1.11 -15.38
C PHE A 18 -1.61 1.57 -14.48
N PHE A 19 -2.74 0.87 -14.58
CA PHE A 19 -3.82 1.01 -13.60
C PHE A 19 -3.22 0.97 -12.18
N PRO A 20 -3.45 1.99 -11.32
CA PRO A 20 -2.80 2.10 -10.01
C PRO A 20 -2.90 0.84 -9.15
N LYS A 21 -3.96 0.04 -9.35
CA LYS A 21 -4.10 -1.29 -8.75
C LYS A 21 -3.06 -2.29 -9.21
N ARG A 22 -2.82 -2.44 -10.52
CA ARG A 22 -1.82 -3.38 -11.06
C ARG A 22 -0.41 -3.05 -10.56
N TRP A 23 -0.09 -1.76 -10.49
CA TRP A 23 1.19 -1.29 -9.93
C TRP A 23 1.34 -1.67 -8.45
N MET A 24 0.29 -1.48 -7.64
CA MET A 24 0.30 -1.87 -6.24
C MET A 24 0.31 -3.39 -6.02
N ASP A 25 -0.46 -4.14 -6.80
CA ASP A 25 -0.43 -5.61 -6.76
C ASP A 25 0.98 -6.14 -7.08
N ALA A 26 1.67 -5.56 -8.07
CA ALA A 26 3.06 -5.91 -8.40
C ALA A 26 4.03 -5.52 -7.27
N THR A 27 3.83 -4.35 -6.67
CA THR A 27 4.65 -3.85 -5.56
C THR A 27 4.57 -4.76 -4.32
N PHE A 28 3.42 -5.35 -4.03
CA PHE A 28 3.24 -6.21 -2.85
C PHE A 28 3.43 -7.70 -3.12
N ARG A 29 3.48 -8.12 -4.38
CA ARG A 29 3.65 -9.52 -4.77
C ARG A 29 4.90 -10.11 -4.10
N GLY A 30 4.71 -11.20 -3.36
CA GLY A 30 5.79 -11.94 -2.71
C GLY A 30 6.27 -11.36 -1.37
N HIS A 31 5.84 -10.15 -0.99
CA HIS A 31 6.13 -9.62 0.34
C HIS A 31 5.19 -10.22 1.39
N ARG A 32 5.78 -10.84 2.42
CA ARG A 32 5.05 -11.40 3.56
C ARG A 32 5.69 -11.08 4.92
N SER A 33 6.79 -10.33 4.95
CA SER A 33 7.52 -10.07 6.19
C SER A 33 6.78 -9.09 7.11
N PRO A 34 6.95 -9.21 8.45
CA PRO A 34 6.43 -8.23 9.40
C PRO A 34 6.97 -6.82 9.14
N GLU A 35 8.22 -6.70 8.68
CA GLU A 35 8.81 -5.43 8.30
C GLU A 35 8.07 -4.75 7.14
N ALA A 36 7.74 -5.51 6.09
CA ALA A 36 6.96 -4.98 4.97
C ALA A 36 5.58 -4.50 5.44
N ALA A 37 4.91 -5.25 6.34
CA ALA A 37 3.64 -4.84 6.92
C ALA A 37 3.77 -3.55 7.74
N ARG A 38 4.84 -3.39 8.54
CA ARG A 38 5.12 -2.14 9.27
C ARG A 38 5.33 -0.94 8.35
N LEU A 39 6.05 -1.14 7.25
CA LEU A 39 6.28 -0.08 6.25
C LEU A 39 4.95 0.38 5.61
N VAL A 40 4.05 -0.55 5.28
CA VAL A 40 2.73 -0.21 4.71
C VAL A 40 1.85 0.52 5.74
N ARG A 41 1.81 0.05 7.00
CA ARG A 41 1.05 0.75 8.06
C ARG A 41 1.58 2.15 8.28
N GLY A 42 2.90 2.29 8.46
CA GLY A 42 3.54 3.59 8.63
C GLY A 42 3.35 4.54 7.45
N PHE A 43 3.21 4.02 6.22
CA PHE A 43 2.80 4.82 5.07
C PHE A 43 1.35 5.28 5.19
N LEU A 44 0.42 4.37 5.47
CA LEU A 44 -1.02 4.66 5.60
C LEU A 44 -1.34 5.66 6.73
N ASP A 45 -0.57 5.61 7.82
CA ASP A 45 -0.71 6.50 8.99
C ASP A 45 -0.21 7.93 8.70
N LYS A 46 0.74 8.07 7.75
CA LYS A 46 1.30 9.35 7.33
C LYS A 46 0.53 10.02 6.19
N LEU A 47 -0.48 9.36 5.63
CA LEU A 47 -1.30 9.93 4.57
C LEU A 47 -2.06 11.16 5.06
N SER A 48 -1.93 12.27 4.33
CA SER A 48 -2.72 13.47 4.60
C SER A 48 -4.21 13.24 4.31
N SER A 49 -5.07 14.07 4.90
CA SER A 49 -6.51 14.09 4.59
C SER A 49 -6.83 14.45 3.13
N SER A 50 -5.90 15.11 2.43
CA SER A 50 -6.00 15.43 1.01
C SER A 50 -5.62 14.27 0.08
N TYR A 51 -5.13 13.16 0.63
CA TYR A 51 -4.76 12.00 -0.18
C TYR A 51 -6.02 11.34 -0.77
N PRO A 52 -6.08 11.02 -2.07
CA PRO A 52 -7.29 10.48 -2.68
C PRO A 52 -7.72 9.14 -2.06
N ASP A 53 -8.95 9.08 -1.54
CA ASP A 53 -9.50 7.88 -0.92
C ASP A 53 -9.45 6.64 -1.83
N ARG A 54 -9.62 6.84 -3.13
CA ARG A 54 -9.50 5.76 -4.12
C ARG A 54 -8.11 5.13 -4.09
N LEU A 55 -7.05 5.93 -3.99
CA LEU A 55 -5.67 5.42 -3.92
C LEU A 55 -5.40 4.75 -2.58
N ARG A 56 -5.95 5.29 -1.48
CA ARG A 56 -5.88 4.65 -0.16
C ARG A 56 -6.50 3.25 -0.19
N ARG A 57 -7.69 3.12 -0.78
CA ARG A 57 -8.37 1.81 -0.96
C ARG A 57 -7.57 0.84 -1.82
N ILE A 58 -6.89 1.33 -2.85
CA ILE A 58 -6.01 0.49 -3.68
C ILE A 58 -4.84 -0.06 -2.86
N VAL A 59 -4.15 0.79 -2.08
CA VAL A 59 -3.06 0.35 -1.20
C VAL A 59 -3.55 -0.72 -0.22
N LEU A 60 -4.68 -0.46 0.46
CA LEU A 60 -5.27 -1.39 1.41
C LEU A 60 -5.65 -2.73 0.76
N SER A 61 -6.33 -2.69 -0.38
CA SER A 61 -6.76 -3.91 -1.09
C SER A 61 -5.59 -4.72 -1.61
N SER A 62 -4.56 -4.08 -2.18
CA SER A 62 -3.39 -4.78 -2.70
C SER A 62 -2.47 -5.31 -1.60
N ALA A 63 -2.51 -4.72 -0.39
CA ALA A 63 -1.74 -5.15 0.77
C ALA A 63 -2.51 -6.09 1.71
N ASP A 64 -3.77 -6.44 1.42
CA ASP A 64 -4.64 -7.17 2.36
C ASP A 64 -4.00 -8.46 2.89
N ASP A 65 -3.52 -9.33 2.00
CA ASP A 65 -2.87 -10.58 2.40
C ASP A 65 -1.61 -10.35 3.26
N LEU A 66 -0.80 -9.35 2.91
CA LEU A 66 0.40 -8.97 3.67
C LEU A 66 0.02 -8.52 5.08
N LEU A 67 -0.98 -7.64 5.20
CA LEU A 67 -1.44 -7.08 6.46
C LEU A 67 -2.14 -8.14 7.33
N ARG A 68 -2.95 -9.01 6.73
CA ARG A 68 -3.68 -10.09 7.39
C ARG A 68 -2.74 -11.16 7.94
N THR A 69 -1.73 -11.55 7.15
CA THR A 69 -0.71 -12.53 7.58
C THR A 69 0.13 -12.00 8.73
N ASN A 70 0.33 -10.68 8.80
CA ASN A 70 1.10 -9.99 9.84
C ASN A 70 0.20 -9.23 10.83
N ARG A 71 -1.02 -9.71 11.11
CA ARG A 71 -1.80 -9.18 12.22
C ARG A 71 -1.00 -9.43 13.49
N GLU A 72 -0.62 -8.35 14.16
CA GLU A 72 -0.10 -8.46 15.51
C GLU A 72 -1.22 -9.10 16.33
N ARG A 73 -0.97 -10.29 16.86
CA ARG A 73 -1.82 -10.79 17.94
C ARG A 73 -1.60 -9.79 19.05
N VAL A 74 -2.59 -8.92 19.26
CA VAL A 74 -2.70 -8.18 20.51
C VAL A 74 -2.67 -9.26 21.59
N SER A 75 -1.50 -9.41 22.20
CA SER A 75 -1.33 -10.31 23.33
C SER A 75 -2.17 -9.66 24.43
N GLN A 76 -3.19 -10.40 24.88
CA GLN A 76 -3.99 -10.01 26.04
C GLN A 76 -3.11 -9.89 27.28
#